data_AF-A0A9E2K953-F1
#
_entry.id   AF-A0A9E2K953-F1
#
_cell.length_a   1.000
_cell.length_b   1.000
_cell.length_c   1.000
_cell.angle_alpha   90.00
_cell.angle_beta   90.00
_cell.angle_gamma   90.00
#
_symmetry.space_group_name_H-M   'P 1'
#
loop_
_entity.id
_entity.type
_entity.pdbx_description
1 polymer ?
#
loop_
_entity_poly.entity_id
_entity_poly.type
_entity_poly.pdbx_seq_one_letter_code
_entity_poly.pdbx_strand_id
1 'polypeptide(L)'
;MSDLHSINEAINKRAGRKLIPSIIVGLALLAIIFSTMAFVPPLFAAFVGVAVLIALRELTGAFRARDIQTNYLHLALATTLVLISAWFGGLPGLSVSIVIGLIAILFFTLLKGTEGFIKNATASAFALLYPGFVAGFIFLLARSGEGFSYIATLVILVGCNDTFA
;
A
#
# COMPACT_ATOMS: atom_id res chain seq x y z
N MET A 1 -34.30 -7.05 23.17
CA MET A 1 -33.20 -7.64 22.35
C MET A 1 -33.67 -8.13 20.97
N SER A 2 -34.93 -8.57 20.80
CA SER A 2 -35.49 -8.99 19.49
C SER A 2 -35.54 -7.86 18.44
N ASP A 3 -35.94 -6.64 18.82
CA ASP A 3 -36.03 -5.51 17.88
C ASP A 3 -34.68 -5.03 17.34
N LEU A 4 -33.62 -5.10 18.15
CA LEU A 4 -32.29 -4.68 17.73
C LEU A 4 -31.68 -5.65 16.70
N HIS A 5 -32.01 -6.94 16.81
CA HIS A 5 -31.60 -7.95 15.85
C HIS A 5 -32.36 -7.83 14.53
N SER A 6 -33.69 -7.61 14.58
CA SER A 6 -34.50 -7.44 13.37
C SER A 6 -34.14 -6.16 12.59
N ILE A 7 -33.84 -5.07 13.28
CA ILE A 7 -33.34 -3.82 12.67
C ILE A 7 -31.97 -4.05 12.01
N ASN A 8 -31.03 -4.71 12.71
CA ASN A 8 -29.70 -5.01 12.17
C ASN A 8 -29.78 -5.93 10.95
N GLU A 9 -30.69 -6.91 10.95
CA GLU A 9 -30.90 -7.83 9.83
C GLU A 9 -31.52 -7.13 8.61
N ALA A 10 -32.50 -6.24 8.82
CA ALA A 10 -33.06 -5.40 7.75
C ALA A 10 -32.01 -4.46 7.14
N ILE A 11 -31.16 -3.86 7.99
CA ILE A 11 -30.04 -3.01 7.59
C ILE A 11 -28.99 -3.80 6.79
N ASN A 12 -28.59 -4.98 7.27
CA ASN A 12 -27.65 -5.87 6.58
C ASN A 12 -28.20 -6.35 5.23
N LYS A 13 -29.50 -6.67 5.14
CA LYS A 13 -30.16 -7.07 3.90
C LYS A 13 -30.15 -5.96 2.85
N ARG A 14 -30.34 -4.71 3.27
CA ARG A 14 -30.28 -3.55 2.37
C ARG A 14 -28.87 -3.23 1.88
N ALA A 15 -27.86 -3.46 2.72
CA ALA A 15 -26.46 -3.19 2.38
C ALA A 15 -25.71 -4.35 1.72
N GLY A 16 -26.31 -5.54 1.67
CA GLY A 16 -25.70 -6.74 1.07
C GLY A 16 -24.47 -7.28 1.82
N ARG A 17 -24.11 -6.68 2.98
CA ARG A 17 -23.03 -7.14 3.87
C ARG A 17 -23.35 -6.82 5.33
N LYS A 18 -22.61 -7.43 6.26
CA LYS A 18 -22.70 -7.11 7.70
C LYS A 18 -22.18 -5.68 7.95
N LEU A 19 -23.09 -4.71 8.10
CA LEU A 19 -22.75 -3.29 8.17
C LEU A 19 -21.99 -2.90 9.43
N ILE A 20 -22.48 -3.32 10.59
CA ILE A 20 -21.88 -2.95 11.89
C ILE A 20 -20.39 -3.37 11.95
N PRO A 21 -20.01 -4.62 11.63
CA PRO A 21 -18.61 -5.02 11.58
C PRO A 21 -17.77 -4.18 10.60
N SER A 22 -18.30 -3.82 9.43
CA SER A 22 -17.57 -3.00 8.46
C SER A 22 -17.29 -1.59 8.97
N ILE A 23 -18.26 -0.97 9.65
CA ILE A 23 -18.07 0.35 10.28
C ILE A 23 -16.99 0.27 11.35
N ILE A 24 -17.03 -0.77 12.20
CA ILE A 24 -16.04 -0.98 13.25
C ILE A 24 -14.63 -1.10 12.67
N VAL A 25 -14.45 -1.91 11.61
CA VAL A 25 -13.14 -2.06 10.96
C VAL A 25 -12.67 -0.74 10.34
N GLY A 26 -13.54 0.00 9.67
CA GLY A 26 -13.20 1.29 9.09
C GLY A 26 -12.76 2.31 10.14
N LEU A 27 -13.51 2.44 11.23
CA LEU A 27 -13.17 3.34 12.35
C LEU A 27 -11.90 2.89 13.06
N ALA A 28 -11.68 1.57 13.23
CA ALA A 28 -10.47 1.05 13.83
C ALA A 28 -9.23 1.38 12.99
N LEU A 29 -9.30 1.22 11.66
CA LEU A 29 -8.21 1.58 10.76
C LEU A 29 -7.90 3.07 10.80
N LEU A 30 -8.92 3.94 10.77
CA LEU A 30 -8.74 5.39 10.92
C LEU A 30 -8.11 5.75 12.26
N ALA A 31 -8.57 5.12 13.35
CA ALA A 31 -8.02 5.33 14.68
C ALA A 31 -6.54 4.93 14.74
N ILE A 32 -6.17 3.77 14.17
CA ILE A 32 -4.77 3.32 14.09
C ILE A 32 -3.94 4.34 13.30
N ILE A 33 -4.38 4.73 12.11
CA ILE A 33 -3.65 5.66 11.23
C ILE A 33 -3.43 7.00 11.92
N PHE A 34 -4.48 7.64 12.43
CA PHE A 34 -4.36 8.97 13.04
C PHE A 34 -3.63 8.92 14.38
N SER A 35 -3.84 7.90 15.21
CA SER A 35 -3.14 7.80 16.49
C SER A 35 -1.66 7.52 16.31
N THR A 36 -1.30 6.55 15.44
CA THR A 36 0.11 6.27 15.18
C THR A 36 0.80 7.47 14.55
N MET A 37 0.15 8.16 13.61
CA MET A 37 0.73 9.35 12.99
C MET A 37 0.88 10.52 13.98
N ALA A 38 -0.07 10.71 14.91
CA ALA A 38 -0.04 11.82 15.87
C ALA A 38 1.01 11.61 16.98
N PHE A 39 1.16 10.38 17.49
CA PHE A 39 2.00 10.11 18.66
C PHE A 39 3.36 9.50 18.30
N VAL A 40 3.40 8.59 17.31
CA VAL A 40 4.60 7.82 16.96
C VAL A 40 4.70 7.61 15.45
N PRO A 41 5.08 8.64 14.66
CA PRO A 41 5.16 8.54 13.19
C PRO A 41 5.94 7.33 12.64
N PRO A 42 7.02 6.84 13.30
CA PRO A 42 7.66 5.60 12.86
C PRO A 42 6.76 4.35 12.91
N LEU A 43 5.83 4.27 13.87
CA LEU A 43 4.85 3.16 13.91
C LEU A 43 3.84 3.26 12.77
N PHE A 44 3.42 4.49 12.41
CA PHE A 44 2.60 4.72 11.22
C PHE A 44 3.33 4.23 9.96
N ALA A 45 4.61 4.60 9.80
CA ALA A 45 5.43 4.16 8.68
C ALA A 45 5.55 2.62 8.62
N ALA A 46 5.78 1.97 9.77
CA ALA A 46 5.82 0.51 9.84
C ALA A 46 4.48 -0.12 9.44
N PHE A 47 3.36 0.41 9.93
CA PHE A 47 2.02 -0.06 9.59
C PHE A 47 1.74 0.05 8.09
N VAL A 48 1.99 1.22 7.49
CA VAL A 48 1.84 1.43 6.04
C VAL A 48 2.80 0.55 5.25
N GLY A 49 4.04 0.39 5.70
CA GLY A 49 5.02 -0.50 5.07
C GLY A 49 4.52 -1.94 5.00
N VAL A 50 3.95 -2.47 6.09
CA VAL A 50 3.33 -3.80 6.10
C VAL A 50 2.15 -3.87 5.14
N ALA A 51 1.27 -2.86 5.13
CA ALA A 51 0.13 -2.83 4.22
C ALA A 51 0.57 -2.84 2.74
N VAL A 52 1.63 -2.11 2.40
CA VAL A 52 2.23 -2.07 1.06
C VAL A 52 2.80 -3.43 0.67
N LEU A 53 3.48 -4.13 1.58
CA LEU A 53 4.00 -5.48 1.32
C LEU A 53 2.87 -6.51 1.12
N ILE A 54 1.77 -6.37 1.86
CA ILE A 54 0.57 -7.19 1.64
C ILE A 54 -0.03 -6.91 0.26
N ALA A 55 -0.20 -5.65 -0.11
CA ALA A 55 -0.69 -5.25 -1.43
C ALA A 55 0.22 -5.78 -2.56
N LEU A 56 1.53 -5.74 -2.36
CA LEU A 56 2.51 -6.30 -3.30
C LEU A 56 2.39 -7.83 -3.42
N ARG A 57 2.12 -8.53 -2.32
CA ARG A 57 1.88 -9.98 -2.33
C ARG A 57 0.62 -10.34 -3.10
N GLU A 58 -0.46 -9.58 -2.91
CA GLU A 58 -1.71 -9.79 -3.63
C GLU A 58 -1.55 -9.49 -5.13
N LEU A 59 -0.87 -8.39 -5.48
CA LEU A 59 -0.59 -8.00 -6.85
C LEU A 59 0.27 -9.05 -7.59
N THR A 60 1.35 -9.50 -6.96
CA THR A 60 2.20 -10.57 -7.52
C THR A 60 1.46 -11.91 -7.59
N GLY A 61 0.53 -12.18 -6.68
CA GLY A 61 -0.41 -13.30 -6.75
C GLY A 61 -1.33 -13.22 -7.98
N ALA A 62 -1.91 -12.05 -8.24
CA ALA A 62 -2.78 -11.81 -9.40
C ALA A 62 -2.02 -11.97 -10.73
N PHE A 63 -0.75 -11.56 -10.78
CA PHE A 63 0.13 -11.78 -11.93
C PHE A 63 0.34 -13.27 -12.26
N ARG A 64 0.42 -14.13 -11.24
CA ARG A 64 0.55 -15.58 -11.46
C ARG A 64 -0.66 -16.17 -12.16
N ALA A 65 -1.86 -15.61 -11.96
CA ALA A 65 -3.07 -16.05 -12.67
C ALA A 65 -3.04 -15.76 -14.18
N ARG A 66 -2.04 -15.02 -14.68
CA ARG A 66 -1.81 -14.70 -16.10
C ARG A 66 -0.44 -15.21 -16.60
N ASP A 67 0.11 -16.24 -15.94
CA ASP A 67 1.42 -16.83 -16.25
C ASP A 67 2.57 -15.83 -16.21
N ILE A 68 2.45 -14.76 -15.42
CA ILE A 68 3.53 -13.78 -15.21
C ILE A 68 4.32 -14.17 -13.97
N GLN A 69 5.57 -14.54 -14.16
CA GLN A 69 6.45 -15.03 -13.09
C GLN A 69 7.25 -13.89 -12.48
N THR A 70 6.69 -13.25 -11.46
CA THR A 70 7.38 -12.25 -10.65
C THR A 70 7.93 -12.87 -9.36
N ASN A 71 9.07 -12.35 -8.87
CA ASN A 71 9.63 -12.76 -7.58
C ASN A 71 9.22 -11.78 -6.48
N TYR A 72 8.22 -12.17 -5.68
CA TYR A 72 7.75 -11.38 -4.54
C TYR A 72 8.88 -10.99 -3.58
N LEU A 73 9.83 -11.89 -3.28
CA LEU A 73 10.90 -11.59 -2.32
C LEU A 73 11.81 -10.46 -2.81
N HIS A 74 12.21 -10.48 -4.08
CA HIS A 74 13.03 -9.42 -4.66
C HIS A 74 12.27 -8.09 -4.70
N LEU A 75 10.99 -8.13 -5.07
CA LEU A 75 10.12 -6.96 -5.08
C LEU A 75 9.94 -6.38 -3.67
N ALA A 76 9.64 -7.21 -2.67
CA ALA A 76 9.46 -6.81 -1.29
C ALA A 76 10.73 -6.18 -0.70
N LEU A 77 11.89 -6.75 -0.99
CA LEU A 77 13.19 -6.18 -0.57
C LEU A 77 13.43 -4.81 -1.23
N ALA A 78 13.23 -4.71 -2.55
CA ALA A 78 13.39 -3.46 -3.27
C ALA A 78 12.42 -2.37 -2.76
N THR A 79 11.14 -2.70 -2.60
CA THR A 79 10.13 -1.80 -2.04
C THR A 79 10.50 -1.37 -0.62
N THR A 80 10.93 -2.29 0.23
CA THR A 80 11.34 -1.97 1.61
C THR A 80 12.53 -1.01 1.63
N LEU A 81 13.53 -1.24 0.79
CA LEU A 81 14.68 -0.33 0.64
C LEU A 81 14.25 1.05 0.15
N VAL A 82 13.32 1.12 -0.81
CA VAL A 82 12.74 2.38 -1.29
C VAL A 82 12.04 3.14 -0.16
N LEU A 83 11.22 2.47 0.65
CA LEU A 83 10.50 3.09 1.76
C LEU A 83 11.44 3.57 2.88
N ILE A 84 12.43 2.77 3.26
CA ILE A 84 13.46 3.16 4.23
C ILE A 84 14.24 4.37 3.71
N SER A 85 14.62 4.35 2.42
CA SER A 85 15.36 5.44 1.79
C SER A 85 14.53 6.72 1.70
N ALA A 86 13.22 6.63 1.47
CA ALA A 86 12.31 7.77 1.52
C ALA A 86 12.19 8.36 2.93
N TRP A 87 12.14 7.49 3.96
CA TRP A 87 12.02 7.93 5.35
C TRP A 87 13.26 8.70 5.85
N PHE A 88 14.45 8.13 5.61
CA PHE A 88 15.71 8.69 6.13
C PHE A 88 16.37 9.66 5.14
N GLY A 89 16.36 9.33 3.85
CA GLY A 89 16.99 10.11 2.79
C GLY A 89 16.08 11.12 2.10
N GLY A 90 14.79 11.20 2.50
CA GLY A 90 13.83 12.14 1.92
C GLY A 90 13.64 11.94 0.41
N LEU A 91 13.34 13.03 -0.30
CA LEU A 91 13.10 12.99 -1.75
C LEU A 91 14.31 12.47 -2.54
N PRO A 92 15.57 12.88 -2.25
CA PRO A 92 16.74 12.29 -2.91
C PRO A 92 16.85 10.78 -2.66
N GLY A 93 16.62 10.33 -1.42
CA GLY A 93 16.64 8.92 -1.05
C GLY A 93 15.60 8.10 -1.83
N LEU A 94 14.37 8.60 -1.96
CA LEU A 94 13.33 7.98 -2.78
C LEU A 94 13.76 7.89 -4.26
N SER A 95 14.24 9.00 -4.84
CA SER A 95 14.62 9.07 -6.25
C SER A 95 15.79 8.15 -6.61
N VAL A 96 16.82 8.08 -5.76
CA VAL A 96 17.97 7.21 -6.01
C VAL A 96 17.60 5.74 -5.82
N SER A 97 16.90 5.41 -4.73
CA SER A 97 16.53 4.03 -4.43
C SER A 97 15.57 3.43 -5.46
N ILE A 98 14.64 4.22 -6.02
CA ILE A 98 13.72 3.70 -7.04
C ILE A 98 14.45 3.37 -8.35
N VAL A 99 15.40 4.21 -8.77
CA VAL A 99 16.22 3.96 -9.96
C VAL A 99 17.07 2.71 -9.78
N ILE A 100 17.77 2.60 -8.64
CA ILE A 100 18.58 1.42 -8.31
C ILE A 100 17.69 0.17 -8.22
N GLY A 101 16.54 0.27 -7.57
CA GLY A 101 15.59 -0.84 -7.43
C GLY A 101 15.05 -1.32 -8.77
N LEU A 102 14.72 -0.40 -9.69
CA LEU A 102 14.30 -0.75 -11.05
C LEU A 102 15.41 -1.45 -11.82
N ILE A 103 16.62 -0.91 -11.82
CA ILE A 103 17.77 -1.53 -12.50
C ILE A 103 18.02 -2.93 -11.94
N ALA A 104 18.02 -3.09 -10.62
CA ALA A 104 18.21 -4.37 -9.97
C ALA A 104 17.13 -5.39 -10.36
N ILE A 105 15.85 -5.00 -10.34
CA ILE A 105 14.74 -5.88 -10.74
C ILE A 105 14.87 -6.31 -12.20
N LEU A 106 15.16 -5.38 -13.11
CA LEU A 106 15.32 -5.69 -14.53
C LEU A 106 16.49 -6.64 -14.75
N PHE A 107 17.61 -6.39 -14.07
CA PHE A 107 18.79 -7.26 -14.10
C PHE A 107 18.48 -8.67 -13.59
N PHE A 108 17.85 -8.81 -12.41
CA PHE A 108 17.45 -10.12 -11.88
C PHE A 108 16.38 -10.82 -12.71
N THR A 109 15.55 -10.06 -13.43
CA THR A 109 14.59 -10.63 -14.38
C THR A 109 15.30 -11.17 -15.61
N LEU A 110 16.30 -10.45 -16.12
CA LEU A 110 17.11 -10.88 -17.27
C LEU A 110 17.92 -12.15 -16.98
N LEU A 111 18.45 -12.27 -15.76
CA LEU A 111 19.19 -13.46 -15.32
C LEU A 111 18.34 -14.74 -15.31
N LYS A 112 17.01 -14.64 -15.29
CA LYS A 112 16.10 -15.80 -15.38
C LYS A 112 15.87 -16.28 -16.81
N GLY A 113 16.36 -15.55 -17.81
CA GLY A 113 16.20 -15.87 -19.22
C GLY A 113 15.40 -14.81 -19.98
N THR A 114 15.39 -14.95 -21.31
CA THR A 114 14.72 -14.02 -22.23
C THR A 114 13.26 -14.39 -22.51
N GLU A 115 12.87 -15.63 -22.22
CA GLU A 115 11.51 -16.11 -22.46
C GLU A 115 10.52 -15.39 -21.55
N GLY A 116 9.54 -14.71 -22.15
CA GLY A 116 8.58 -13.87 -21.42
C GLY A 116 9.23 -12.69 -20.67
N PHE A 117 10.48 -12.32 -20.99
CA PHE A 117 11.22 -11.27 -20.29
C PHE A 117 10.44 -9.97 -20.23
N ILE A 118 9.95 -9.47 -21.37
CA ILE A 118 9.20 -8.20 -21.43
C ILE A 118 8.00 -8.25 -20.49
N LYS A 119 7.21 -9.33 -20.55
CA LYS A 119 6.02 -9.53 -19.70
C LYS A 119 6.38 -9.48 -18.20
N ASN A 120 7.42 -10.22 -17.80
CA ASN A 120 7.83 -10.32 -16.40
C ASN A 120 8.52 -9.04 -15.91
N ALA A 121 9.32 -8.40 -16.76
CA ALA A 121 10.03 -7.16 -16.48
C ALA A 121 9.05 -6.00 -16.31
N THR A 122 8.10 -5.83 -17.23
CA THR A 122 7.06 -4.80 -17.15
C THR A 122 6.20 -4.99 -15.91
N ALA A 123 5.78 -6.23 -15.61
CA ALA A 123 5.00 -6.51 -14.41
C ALA A 123 5.78 -6.23 -13.12
N SER A 124 7.07 -6.59 -13.07
CA SER A 124 7.91 -6.33 -11.89
C SER A 124 8.21 -4.84 -11.72
N ALA A 125 8.47 -4.12 -12.82
CA ALA A 125 8.64 -2.67 -12.79
C ALA A 125 7.34 -1.97 -12.33
N PHE A 126 6.19 -2.40 -12.84
CA PHE A 126 4.89 -1.91 -12.40
C PHE A 126 4.66 -2.18 -10.91
N ALA A 127 4.97 -3.40 -10.43
CA ALA A 127 4.84 -3.73 -9.02
C ALA A 127 5.79 -2.93 -8.11
N LEU A 128 6.95 -2.50 -8.59
CA LEU A 128 7.82 -1.61 -7.81
C LEU A 128 7.31 -0.16 -7.85
N LEU A 129 6.92 0.33 -9.03
CA LEU A 129 6.50 1.72 -9.23
C LEU A 129 5.11 2.04 -8.68
N TYR A 130 4.19 1.08 -8.69
CA TYR A 130 2.84 1.33 -8.24
C TYR A 130 2.77 1.30 -6.70
N PRO A 131 2.78 0.16 -6.00
CA PRO A 131 2.72 0.18 -4.54
C PRO A 131 3.99 0.71 -3.89
N GLY A 132 5.19 0.43 -4.44
CA GLY A 132 6.45 0.81 -3.79
C GLY A 132 6.78 2.30 -3.89
N PHE A 133 6.86 2.85 -5.09
CA PHE A 133 7.19 4.26 -5.30
C PHE A 133 6.07 5.20 -4.82
N VAL A 134 4.79 4.87 -5.06
CA VAL A 134 3.67 5.69 -4.56
C VAL A 134 3.65 5.73 -3.04
N ALA A 135 3.89 4.60 -2.36
CA ALA A 135 4.01 4.60 -0.90
C ALA A 135 5.22 5.40 -0.39
N GLY A 136 6.28 5.53 -1.20
CA GLY A 136 7.39 6.45 -0.93
C GLY A 136 6.91 7.88 -0.68
N PHE A 137 5.93 8.38 -1.45
CA PHE A 137 5.36 9.72 -1.21
C PHE A 137 4.58 9.81 0.09
N ILE A 138 3.85 8.75 0.48
CA ILE A 138 3.18 8.69 1.78
C ILE A 138 4.22 8.84 2.91
N PHE A 139 5.36 8.16 2.78
CA PHE A 139 6.46 8.27 3.74
C PHE A 139 7.05 9.69 3.77
N LEU A 140 7.26 10.32 2.60
CA LEU A 140 7.72 11.71 2.50
C LEU A 140 6.77 12.71 3.17
N LEU A 141 5.46 12.55 2.95
CA LEU A 141 4.44 13.37 3.60
C LEU A 141 4.45 13.15 5.11
N ALA A 142 4.49 11.89 5.56
CA ALA A 142 4.47 11.55 6.97
C ALA A 142 5.69 12.09 7.74
N ARG A 143 6.89 12.06 7.15
CA ARG A 143 8.09 12.61 7.81
C ARG A 143 8.21 14.14 7.77
N SER A 144 7.32 14.83 7.05
CA SER A 144 7.38 16.29 6.95
C SER A 144 6.97 16.95 8.27
N GLY A 145 7.31 18.23 8.46
CA GLY A 145 6.98 18.97 9.69
C GLY A 145 5.47 19.00 10.00
N GLU A 146 4.64 19.05 8.96
CA GLU A 146 3.17 19.05 9.03
C GLU A 146 2.57 17.67 8.69
N GLY A 147 3.30 16.59 8.96
CA GLY A 147 2.97 15.27 8.45
C GLY A 147 1.57 14.76 8.83
N PHE A 148 1.09 15.06 10.04
CA PHE A 148 -0.27 14.69 10.43
C PHE A 148 -1.33 15.35 9.53
N SER A 149 -1.21 16.65 9.28
CA SER A 149 -2.13 17.43 8.43
C SER A 149 -2.16 16.88 7.01
N TYR A 150 -1.01 16.53 6.45
CA TYR A 150 -0.93 15.96 5.10
C TYR A 150 -1.51 14.55 5.00
N ILE A 151 -1.22 13.68 5.97
CA ILE A 151 -1.79 12.32 5.99
C ILE A 151 -3.30 12.36 6.22
N ALA A 152 -3.78 13.21 7.14
CA ALA A 152 -5.21 13.41 7.35
C ALA A 152 -5.91 13.90 6.07
N THR A 153 -5.32 14.89 5.39
CA THR A 153 -5.84 15.40 4.11
C THR A 153 -5.89 14.31 3.05
N LEU A 154 -4.82 13.51 2.90
CA LEU A 154 -4.77 12.41 1.94
C LEU A 154 -5.88 11.38 2.21
N VAL A 155 -6.03 10.93 3.45
CA VAL A 155 -7.01 9.91 3.83
C VAL A 155 -8.44 10.42 3.63
N ILE A 156 -8.73 11.66 4.07
CA ILE A 156 -10.06 12.26 3.94
C ILE A 156 -10.40 12.47 2.46
N LEU A 157 -9.48 13.00 1.66
CA LEU A 157 -9.74 13.29 0.25
C LEU A 157 -10.00 12.01 -0.55
N VAL A 158 -9.20 10.96 -0.34
CA VAL A 158 -9.43 9.64 -0.95
C VAL A 158 -10.76 9.04 -0.50
N GLY A 159 -11.05 9.07 0.81
CA GLY A 159 -12.32 8.54 1.33
C GLY A 159 -13.55 9.27 0.80
N CYS A 160 -13.49 10.60 0.67
CA CYS A 160 -14.54 11.39 0.04
C CYS A 160 -14.67 11.07 -1.45
N ASN A 161 -13.56 11.01 -2.18
CA ASN A 161 -13.56 10.66 -3.60
C ASN A 161 -14.27 9.33 -3.85
N ASP A 162 -13.95 8.29 -3.07
CA ASP A 162 -14.53 6.95 -3.22
C ASP A 162 -16.01 6.87 -2.80
N THR A 163 -16.51 7.85 -2.04
CA THR A 163 -17.92 7.90 -1.60
C THR A 163 -18.80 8.67 -2.59
N PHE A 164 -18.25 9.65 -3.29
CA PHE A 164 -18.99 10.54 -4.20
C PHE A 164 -18.83 10.21 -5.69
N ALA A 165 -17.88 9.34 -6.05
CA ALA A 165 -17.70 8.82 -7.42
C ALA A 165 -18.72 7.70 -7.74
#